data_AF-A0A1H4W4B6-F1
#
_entry.id   AF-A0A1H4W4B6-F1
#
_cell.length_a   1.000
_cell.length_b   1.000
_cell.length_c   1.000
_cell.angle_alpha   90.00
_cell.angle_beta   90.00
_cell.angle_gamma   90.00
#
_symmetry.space_group_name_H-M   'P 1'
#
loop_
_entity.id
_entity.type
_entity.pdbx_description
1 polymer ?
#
loop_
_entity_poly.entity_id
_entity_poly.type
_entity_poly.pdbx_seq_one_letter_code
_entity_poly.pdbx_strand_id
1 'polypeptide(L)'
;MGRIWRSVVMFLACISMASAACGERGGPGYRGPDGRCVSWKTIAAVCGHPPETRCTAEQEADGAREVGGLQHQARQTRRPEDRANAARGAALGLMGAGATLAAEAATVADNEAASIDPETIRVLDGDTIEVGAERKRVRLIGFNAPETNGATCERERDLGLQASRRLSSLIASEPAELQLVPCACRAGTEGTQACNYGRACGILKVDGVDVSKTLIRERLAVPFVCGKTRCPPTPRPWCS
;
A
#
# COMPACT_ATOMS: atom_id res chain seq x y z
N MET A 1 52.10 -15.03 57.00
CA MET A 1 52.44 -15.46 55.62
C MET A 1 51.54 -16.65 55.27
N GLY A 2 50.80 -16.78 54.17
CA GLY A 2 50.64 -15.95 52.99
C GLY A 2 49.68 -16.63 52.00
N ARG A 3 48.91 -15.79 51.31
CA ARG A 3 48.40 -15.92 49.93
C ARG A 3 47.23 -16.87 49.63
N ILE A 4 46.08 -16.23 49.65
CA ILE A 4 44.85 -16.44 48.87
C ILE A 4 45.19 -16.71 47.39
N TRP A 5 44.74 -17.84 46.82
CA TRP A 5 44.72 -18.08 45.38
C TRP A 5 43.27 -17.99 44.89
N ARG A 6 42.89 -16.82 44.39
CA ARG A 6 41.65 -16.61 43.66
C ARG A 6 41.88 -17.08 42.22
N SER A 7 41.25 -18.19 41.84
CA SER A 7 41.19 -18.62 40.44
C SER A 7 40.37 -17.61 39.64
N VAL A 8 41.03 -16.84 38.77
CA VAL A 8 40.38 -15.99 37.77
C VAL A 8 40.12 -16.86 36.55
N VAL A 9 38.87 -17.29 36.38
CA VAL A 9 38.40 -17.90 35.14
C VAL A 9 38.18 -16.77 34.13
N MET A 10 39.10 -16.62 33.19
CA MET A 10 39.01 -15.64 32.10
C MET A 10 38.10 -16.20 31.00
N PHE A 11 36.82 -15.85 31.05
CA PHE A 11 35.88 -16.08 29.95
C PHE A 11 36.25 -15.14 28.78
N LEU A 12 36.94 -15.69 27.78
CA LEU A 12 37.05 -15.06 26.46
C LEU A 12 35.68 -15.18 25.77
N ALA A 13 34.86 -14.14 25.89
CA ALA A 13 33.67 -13.98 25.07
C ALA A 13 34.11 -13.59 23.65
N CYS A 14 34.08 -14.53 22.72
CA CYS A 14 34.07 -14.22 21.29
C CYS A 14 32.80 -13.41 21.00
N ILE A 15 32.92 -12.09 20.91
CA ILE A 15 31.88 -11.22 20.37
C ILE A 15 31.88 -11.46 18.86
N SER A 16 31.08 -12.43 18.40
CA SER A 16 30.74 -12.54 16.98
C SER A 16 30.00 -11.26 16.60
N MET A 17 30.68 -10.34 15.91
CA MET A 17 30.02 -9.28 15.17
C MET A 17 29.25 -9.95 14.02
N ALA A 18 28.02 -10.38 14.29
CA ALA A 18 27.11 -10.81 13.24
C ALA A 18 26.83 -9.60 12.34
N SER A 19 27.47 -9.57 11.17
CA SER A 19 27.06 -8.71 10.07
C SER A 19 25.60 -9.06 9.77
N ALA A 20 24.67 -8.16 10.11
CA ALA A 20 23.25 -8.38 9.86
C ALA A 20 23.05 -8.72 8.38
N ALA A 21 22.53 -9.92 8.13
CA ALA A 21 22.26 -10.38 6.78
C ALA A 21 21.12 -9.55 6.17
N CYS A 22 21.20 -9.31 4.87
CA CYS A 22 20.13 -8.65 4.15
C CYS A 22 18.91 -9.57 4.13
N GLY A 23 17.78 -9.08 4.68
CA GLY A 23 16.53 -9.83 4.81
C GLY A 23 15.98 -9.85 6.24
N GLU A 24 16.84 -9.86 7.26
CA GLU A 24 16.45 -10.03 8.67
C GLU A 24 15.51 -8.93 9.21
N ARG A 25 15.56 -7.74 8.61
CA ARG A 25 14.69 -6.60 8.94
C ARG A 25 13.55 -6.40 7.95
N GLY A 26 13.13 -7.47 7.27
CA GLY A 26 12.00 -7.46 6.32
C GLY A 26 12.31 -6.86 4.95
N GLY A 27 13.59 -6.85 4.54
CA GLY A 27 14.02 -6.44 3.21
C GLY A 27 13.95 -7.60 2.19
N PRO A 28 14.17 -7.34 0.89
CA PRO A 28 14.07 -8.35 -0.17
C PRO A 28 15.16 -9.44 -0.10
N GLY A 29 16.16 -9.30 0.75
CA GLY A 29 17.16 -10.36 0.95
C GLY A 29 18.46 -10.21 0.17
N TYR A 30 18.65 -9.11 -0.56
CA TYR A 30 19.77 -8.93 -1.50
C TYR A 30 20.75 -7.86 -1.05
N ARG A 31 22.05 -8.13 -1.20
CA ARG A 31 23.14 -7.17 -1.04
C ARG A 31 23.60 -6.63 -2.39
N GLY A 32 23.67 -5.31 -2.50
CA GLY A 32 24.10 -4.61 -3.70
C GLY A 32 25.62 -4.59 -3.87
N PRO A 33 26.10 -4.14 -5.04
CA PRO A 33 27.54 -3.99 -5.32
C PRO A 33 28.26 -3.02 -4.38
N ASP A 34 27.52 -2.10 -3.76
CA ASP A 34 28.04 -1.14 -2.77
C ASP A 34 28.16 -1.74 -1.36
N GLY A 35 27.90 -3.05 -1.21
CA GLY A 35 27.94 -3.77 0.06
C GLY A 35 26.75 -3.51 0.97
N ARG A 36 25.75 -2.72 0.54
CA ARG A 36 24.56 -2.40 1.33
C ARG A 36 23.37 -3.29 0.97
N CYS A 37 22.45 -3.47 1.93
CA CYS A 37 21.20 -4.17 1.67
C CYS A 37 20.29 -3.35 0.77
N VAL A 38 19.76 -4.02 -0.25
CA VAL A 38 18.86 -3.42 -1.24
C VAL A 38 17.43 -3.40 -0.70
N SER A 39 16.67 -2.36 -1.07
CA SER A 39 15.28 -2.22 -0.65
C SER A 39 14.31 -2.79 -1.68
N TRP A 40 13.10 -3.13 -1.23
CA TRP A 40 12.00 -3.55 -2.11
C TRP A 40 11.73 -2.57 -3.24
N LYS A 41 11.93 -1.27 -3.04
CA LYS A 41 11.65 -0.22 -4.04
C LYS A 41 12.72 -0.10 -5.13
N THR A 42 13.94 -0.53 -4.83
CA THR A 42 15.11 -0.26 -5.67
C THR A 42 15.74 -1.51 -6.26
N ILE A 43 15.24 -2.70 -5.93
CA ILE A 43 15.80 -4.00 -6.34
C ILE A 43 16.02 -4.10 -7.84
N ALA A 44 15.03 -3.81 -8.70
CA ALA A 44 15.24 -3.90 -10.15
C ALA A 44 16.23 -2.85 -10.70
N ALA A 45 16.30 -1.68 -10.08
CA ALA A 45 17.19 -0.61 -10.52
C ALA A 45 18.66 -0.92 -10.17
N VAL A 46 18.90 -1.43 -8.96
CA VAL A 46 20.24 -1.73 -8.43
C VAL A 46 20.72 -3.11 -8.90
N CYS A 47 19.88 -4.13 -8.77
CA CYS A 47 20.23 -5.52 -9.01
C CYS A 47 19.96 -5.96 -10.46
N GLY A 48 18.96 -5.37 -11.12
CA GLY A 48 18.46 -5.84 -12.40
C GLY A 48 17.41 -6.94 -12.24
N HIS A 49 17.00 -7.53 -13.36
CA HIS A 49 16.13 -8.71 -13.36
C HIS A 49 16.77 -9.79 -14.25
N PRO A 50 17.04 -10.99 -13.72
CA PRO A 50 16.81 -11.41 -12.33
C PRO A 50 17.76 -10.70 -11.34
N PRO A 51 17.41 -10.52 -10.04
CA PRO A 51 18.20 -9.74 -9.09
C PRO A 51 19.64 -10.22 -8.89
N GLU A 52 19.89 -11.50 -9.10
CA GLU A 52 21.20 -12.13 -8.98
C GLU A 52 22.19 -11.64 -10.06
N THR A 53 21.71 -10.93 -11.08
CA THR A 53 22.55 -10.36 -12.15
C THR A 53 23.61 -9.41 -11.59
N ARG A 54 23.29 -8.64 -10.55
CA ARG A 54 24.23 -7.68 -9.93
C ARG A 54 24.25 -7.69 -8.41
N CYS A 55 23.36 -8.45 -7.76
CA CYS A 55 23.27 -8.51 -6.31
C CYS A 55 23.49 -9.94 -5.81
N THR A 56 23.99 -10.07 -4.58
CA THR A 56 24.14 -11.36 -3.91
C THR A 56 22.92 -11.61 -3.02
N ALA A 57 22.34 -12.81 -3.12
CA ALA A 57 21.26 -13.25 -2.25
C ALA A 57 21.80 -13.71 -0.89
N GLU A 58 21.16 -13.29 0.20
CA GLU A 58 21.51 -13.70 1.58
C GLU A 58 20.33 -14.39 2.28
N GLN A 59 19.21 -13.69 2.42
CA GLN A 59 17.94 -14.26 2.92
C GLN A 59 16.80 -13.75 2.04
N GLU A 60 16.63 -14.39 0.89
CA GLU A 60 15.60 -14.02 -0.08
C GLU A 60 14.21 -14.08 0.55
N ALA A 61 13.49 -12.97 0.45
CA ALA A 61 12.09 -12.94 0.84
C ALA A 61 11.23 -13.48 -0.30
N ASP A 62 10.16 -14.21 0.04
CA ASP A 62 9.19 -14.69 -0.93
C ASP A 62 8.66 -13.53 -1.81
N GLY A 63 8.69 -13.72 -3.12
CA GLY A 63 8.27 -12.71 -4.10
C GLY A 63 9.34 -11.66 -4.47
N ALA A 64 10.55 -11.67 -3.89
CA ALA A 64 11.59 -10.69 -4.21
C ALA A 64 12.03 -10.71 -5.69
N ARG A 65 12.08 -11.90 -6.31
CA ARG A 65 12.35 -12.05 -7.76
C ARG A 65 11.23 -11.47 -8.62
N GLU A 66 9.98 -11.71 -8.23
CA GLU A 66 8.78 -11.26 -8.94
C GLU A 66 8.63 -9.74 -8.88
N VAL A 67 8.78 -9.15 -7.68
CA VAL A 67 8.80 -7.70 -7.50
C VAL A 67 9.90 -7.04 -8.34
N GLY A 68 11.08 -7.67 -8.42
CA GLY A 68 12.16 -7.25 -9.31
C GLY A 68 11.75 -7.27 -10.79
N GLY A 69 11.01 -8.30 -11.22
CA GLY A 69 10.49 -8.41 -12.59
C GLY A 69 9.47 -7.32 -12.93
N LEU A 70 8.48 -7.11 -12.06
CA LEU A 70 7.45 -6.08 -12.23
C LEU A 70 8.05 -4.67 -12.31
N GLN A 71 9.02 -4.38 -11.45
CA GLN A 71 9.74 -3.10 -11.48
C GLN A 71 10.60 -2.92 -12.74
N HIS A 72 11.20 -4.01 -13.24
CA HIS A 72 11.97 -3.97 -14.47
C HIS A 72 11.08 -3.67 -15.69
N GLN A 73 9.95 -4.36 -15.82
CA GLN A 73 8.97 -4.12 -16.88
C GLN A 73 8.42 -2.69 -16.85
N ALA A 74 8.04 -2.19 -15.66
CA ALA A 74 7.55 -0.82 -15.49
C ALA A 74 8.59 0.27 -15.82
N ARG A 75 9.88 -0.09 -15.93
CA ARG A 75 10.96 0.80 -16.38
C ARG A 75 11.14 0.75 -17.89
N GLN A 76 10.94 -0.42 -18.51
CA GLN A 76 11.04 -0.58 -19.96
C GLN A 76 9.90 0.15 -20.69
N THR A 77 8.66 0.06 -20.19
CA THR A 77 7.48 0.74 -20.78
C THR A 77 7.51 2.27 -20.65
N ARG A 78 8.47 2.82 -19.91
CA ARG A 78 8.71 4.27 -19.82
C ARG A 78 9.80 4.75 -20.79
N ARG A 79 10.35 3.89 -21.64
CA ARG A 79 11.29 4.32 -22.67
C ARG A 79 10.56 5.14 -23.74
N PRO A 80 11.17 6.25 -24.21
CA PRO A 80 10.53 7.18 -25.14
C PRO A 80 10.21 6.59 -26.53
N GLU A 81 10.69 5.40 -26.85
CA GLU A 81 10.52 4.73 -28.15
C GLU A 81 9.05 4.31 -28.41
N ASP A 82 8.28 4.02 -27.36
CA ASP A 82 6.89 3.54 -27.48
C ASP A 82 5.88 4.64 -27.88
N ARG A 83 6.26 5.92 -27.79
CA ARG A 83 5.40 7.06 -28.20
C ARG A 83 5.23 7.16 -29.73
N ALA A 84 6.17 6.64 -30.52
CA ALA A 84 6.12 6.75 -31.98
C ALA A 84 5.03 5.88 -32.63
N ASN A 85 4.65 4.76 -31.99
CA ASN A 85 3.68 3.81 -32.55
C ASN A 85 2.21 4.19 -32.29
N ALA A 86 1.92 5.03 -31.28
CA ALA A 86 0.56 5.46 -30.96
C ALA A 86 -0.01 6.55 -31.89
N ALA A 87 0.85 7.27 -32.63
CA ALA A 87 0.43 8.41 -33.47
C ALA A 87 -0.15 8.03 -34.85
N ARG A 88 -0.22 6.75 -35.21
CA ARG A 88 -0.67 6.30 -36.55
C ARG A 88 -2.15 5.90 -36.64
N GLY A 89 -2.90 5.94 -35.55
CA GLY A 89 -4.24 5.35 -35.48
C GLY A 89 -5.45 6.26 -35.72
N ALA A 90 -5.29 7.56 -35.92
CA ALA A 90 -6.44 8.49 -35.94
C ALA A 90 -6.45 9.41 -37.17
N ALA A 91 -6.97 8.91 -38.29
CA ALA A 91 -7.50 9.76 -39.38
C ALA A 91 -8.39 8.93 -40.32
N LEU A 92 -9.71 8.88 -40.06
CA LEU A 92 -10.76 8.95 -41.09
C LEU A 92 -12.15 9.03 -40.44
N GLY A 93 -12.95 10.04 -40.81
CA GLY A 93 -14.39 10.06 -40.54
C GLY A 93 -15.01 11.43 -40.23
N LEU A 94 -15.01 12.35 -41.19
CA LEU A 94 -15.91 13.52 -41.22
C LEU A 94 -17.23 13.13 -41.88
N MET A 95 -18.36 13.60 -41.32
CA MET A 95 -19.56 14.18 -41.98
C MET A 95 -20.87 13.79 -41.26
N GLY A 96 -21.72 14.78 -40.99
CA GLY A 96 -23.17 14.55 -40.82
C GLY A 96 -23.84 15.44 -39.77
N ALA A 97 -24.40 16.57 -40.21
CA ALA A 97 -25.31 17.41 -39.43
C ALA A 97 -26.71 16.78 -39.31
N GLY A 98 -27.36 16.90 -38.15
CA GLY A 98 -28.75 16.50 -37.95
C GLY A 98 -29.20 16.75 -36.52
N ALA A 99 -29.86 17.89 -36.29
CA ALA A 99 -30.45 18.23 -35.00
C ALA A 99 -31.65 17.31 -34.71
N THR A 100 -31.58 16.56 -33.61
CA THR A 100 -32.75 15.95 -32.95
C THR A 100 -32.77 16.40 -31.49
N LEU A 101 -33.84 17.09 -31.11
CA LEU A 101 -34.15 17.38 -29.72
C LEU A 101 -34.70 16.08 -29.10
N ALA A 102 -33.86 15.35 -28.39
CA ALA A 102 -34.28 14.29 -27.49
C ALA A 102 -34.16 14.80 -26.05
N ALA A 103 -35.28 14.83 -25.34
CA ALA A 103 -35.30 15.05 -23.90
C ALA A 103 -34.69 13.83 -23.22
N GLU A 104 -33.48 13.97 -22.68
CA GLU A 104 -32.86 12.92 -21.86
C GLU A 104 -33.51 12.93 -20.47
N ALA A 105 -34.27 11.87 -20.19
CA ALA A 105 -34.68 11.54 -18.85
C ALA A 105 -33.41 11.28 -18.01
N ALA A 106 -33.24 12.05 -16.94
CA ALA A 106 -32.14 11.87 -16.00
C ALA A 106 -32.23 10.48 -15.37
N THR A 107 -31.35 9.58 -15.79
CA THR A 107 -31.10 8.32 -15.09
C THR A 107 -30.54 8.66 -13.71
N VAL A 108 -31.26 8.24 -12.68
CA VAL A 108 -30.77 8.25 -11.29
C VAL A 108 -29.50 7.40 -11.29
N ALA A 109 -28.35 8.00 -10.97
CA ALA A 109 -27.11 7.26 -10.84
C ALA A 109 -27.25 6.33 -9.63
N ASP A 110 -27.49 5.05 -9.91
CA ASP A 110 -27.42 4.01 -8.90
C ASP A 110 -26.02 4.07 -8.27
N ASN A 111 -25.99 4.17 -6.95
CA ASN A 111 -24.79 4.02 -6.15
C ASN A 111 -24.46 2.52 -6.08
N GLU A 112 -24.22 1.91 -7.25
CA GLU A 112 -23.83 0.51 -7.32
C GLU A 112 -22.47 0.38 -6.66
N ALA A 113 -22.42 -0.47 -5.63
CA ALA A 113 -21.15 -0.99 -5.15
C ALA A 113 -20.51 -1.72 -6.33
N ALA A 114 -19.49 -1.10 -6.92
CA ALA A 114 -18.77 -1.74 -8.01
C ALA A 114 -18.02 -2.94 -7.41
N SER A 115 -18.26 -4.13 -7.97
CA SER A 115 -17.35 -5.25 -7.75
C SER A 115 -16.02 -4.86 -8.39
N ILE A 116 -15.04 -4.52 -7.58
CA ILE A 116 -13.71 -4.20 -8.06
C ILE A 116 -12.93 -5.49 -8.07
N ASP A 117 -12.28 -5.80 -9.19
CA ASP A 117 -11.35 -6.91 -9.27
C ASP A 117 -10.30 -6.76 -8.15
N PRO A 118 -10.20 -7.72 -7.21
CA PRO A 118 -9.23 -7.68 -6.12
C PRO A 118 -7.79 -7.45 -6.60
N GLU A 119 -7.42 -7.92 -7.80
CA GLU A 119 -6.09 -7.72 -8.38
C GLU A 119 -5.77 -6.24 -8.65
N THR A 120 -6.80 -5.41 -8.79
CA THR A 120 -6.66 -3.96 -9.00
C THR A 120 -6.63 -3.17 -7.70
N ILE A 121 -6.79 -3.83 -6.55
CA ILE A 121 -6.76 -3.21 -5.23
C ILE A 121 -5.36 -3.39 -4.62
N ARG A 122 -4.72 -2.26 -4.29
CA ARG A 122 -3.47 -2.22 -3.56
C ARG A 122 -3.67 -1.60 -2.19
N VAL A 123 -3.35 -2.33 -1.14
CA VAL A 123 -3.35 -1.81 0.24
C VAL A 123 -2.12 -0.90 0.45
N LEU A 124 -2.35 0.33 0.91
CA LEU A 124 -1.29 1.26 1.30
C LEU A 124 -1.07 1.26 2.81
N ASP A 125 -2.16 1.36 3.57
CA ASP A 125 -2.22 1.33 5.03
C ASP A 125 -3.47 0.55 5.45
N GLY A 126 -3.62 0.24 6.75
CA GLY A 126 -4.75 -0.55 7.25
C GLY A 126 -6.14 0.05 7.00
N ASP A 127 -6.23 1.30 6.57
CA ASP A 127 -7.48 1.99 6.22
C ASP A 127 -7.44 2.76 4.89
N THR A 128 -6.39 2.58 4.09
CA THR A 128 -6.20 3.29 2.83
C THR A 128 -5.78 2.34 1.73
N ILE A 129 -6.50 2.35 0.61
CA ILE A 129 -6.24 1.52 -0.58
C ILE A 129 -6.05 2.39 -1.82
N GLU A 130 -5.42 1.84 -2.85
CA GLU A 130 -5.44 2.32 -4.23
C GLU A 130 -6.26 1.34 -5.06
N VAL A 131 -7.10 1.87 -5.97
CA VAL A 131 -7.95 1.05 -6.84
C VAL A 131 -7.80 1.42 -8.31
N GLY A 132 -7.86 0.41 -9.16
CA GLY A 132 -7.90 0.54 -10.62
C GLY A 132 -6.58 1.01 -11.25
N ALA A 133 -6.58 1.08 -12.58
CA ALA A 133 -5.40 1.48 -13.37
C ALA A 133 -4.94 2.92 -13.08
N GLU A 134 -5.86 3.82 -12.72
CA GLU A 134 -5.56 5.20 -12.34
C GLU A 134 -4.97 5.34 -10.94
N ARG A 135 -4.90 4.24 -10.16
CA ARG A 135 -4.39 4.21 -8.78
C ARG A 135 -5.08 5.24 -7.89
N LYS A 136 -6.40 5.32 -7.99
CA LYS A 136 -7.21 6.24 -7.20
C LYS A 136 -7.10 5.85 -5.72
N ARG A 137 -6.60 6.76 -4.87
CA ARG A 137 -6.51 6.54 -3.42
C ARG A 137 -7.87 6.69 -2.76
N VAL A 138 -8.24 5.72 -1.95
CA VAL A 138 -9.51 5.66 -1.22
C VAL A 138 -9.24 5.47 0.26
N ARG A 139 -9.78 6.37 1.10
CA ARG A 139 -9.82 6.23 2.55
C ARG A 139 -11.06 5.42 2.91
N LEU A 140 -10.88 4.28 3.55
CA LEU A 140 -11.97 3.47 4.07
C LEU A 140 -12.55 4.16 5.31
N ILE A 141 -13.86 4.41 5.35
CA ILE A 141 -14.48 5.19 6.42
C ILE A 141 -14.96 4.32 7.59
N GLY A 142 -15.26 4.94 8.73
CA GLY A 142 -15.80 4.28 9.92
C GLY A 142 -14.75 3.83 10.94
N PHE A 143 -13.47 3.86 10.57
CA PHE A 143 -12.36 3.44 11.43
C PHE A 143 -11.04 4.17 11.11
N ASN A 144 -10.11 4.12 12.06
CA ASN A 144 -8.73 4.53 11.88
C ASN A 144 -7.81 3.36 12.17
N ALA A 145 -6.87 3.11 11.26
CA ALA A 145 -5.83 2.12 11.45
C ALA A 145 -4.53 2.79 11.96
N PRO A 146 -3.65 2.05 12.65
CA PRO A 146 -2.31 2.53 12.95
C PRO A 146 -1.55 2.81 11.65
N GLU A 147 -0.80 3.91 11.62
CA GLU A 147 -0.04 4.29 10.43
C GLU A 147 1.15 3.36 10.22
N THR A 148 1.46 3.01 8.96
CA THR A 148 2.77 2.43 8.64
C THR A 148 3.80 3.54 8.41
N ASN A 149 3.44 4.53 7.60
CA ASN A 149 4.26 5.70 7.29
C ASN A 149 3.82 6.88 8.15
N GLY A 150 4.73 7.44 8.96
CA GLY A 150 4.36 8.48 9.93
C GLY A 150 3.80 7.94 11.25
N ALA A 151 4.07 6.66 11.54
CA ALA A 151 3.97 6.12 12.89
C ALA A 151 4.83 6.95 13.85
N THR A 152 4.27 7.26 15.01
CA THR A 152 4.90 8.06 16.07
C THR A 152 5.71 7.21 17.05
N CYS A 153 5.49 5.89 17.05
CA CYS A 153 6.26 4.91 17.80
C CYS A 153 6.35 3.56 17.05
N GLU A 154 7.27 2.70 17.48
CA GLU A 154 7.49 1.38 16.89
C GLU A 154 6.26 0.47 17.01
N ARG A 155 5.59 0.49 18.18
CA ARG A 155 4.35 -0.27 18.40
C ARG A 155 3.23 0.11 17.44
N GLU A 156 3.06 1.40 17.14
CA GLU A 156 2.10 1.86 16.14
C GLU A 156 2.47 1.32 14.75
N ARG A 157 3.76 1.39 14.38
CA ARG A 157 4.25 0.89 13.10
C ARG A 157 3.99 -0.60 12.93
N ASP A 158 4.29 -1.41 13.96
CA ASP A 158 4.10 -2.85 13.93
C ASP A 158 2.63 -3.24 13.83
N LEU A 159 1.76 -2.55 14.56
CA LEU A 159 0.31 -2.73 14.45
C LEU A 159 -0.20 -2.28 13.07
N GLY A 160 0.35 -1.21 12.51
CA GLY A 160 0.00 -0.72 11.18
C GLY A 160 0.34 -1.75 10.10
N LEU A 161 1.53 -2.36 10.18
CA LEU A 161 1.93 -3.44 9.26
C LEU A 161 1.04 -4.68 9.42
N GLN A 162 0.64 -5.02 10.65
CA GLN A 162 -0.32 -6.10 10.90
C GLN A 162 -1.69 -5.79 10.29
N ALA A 163 -2.21 -4.58 10.49
CA ALA A 163 -3.47 -4.13 9.92
C ALA A 163 -3.46 -4.17 8.39
N SER A 164 -2.40 -3.65 7.75
CA SER A 164 -2.24 -3.70 6.29
C SER A 164 -2.20 -5.14 5.77
N ARG A 165 -1.41 -6.03 6.39
CA ARG A 165 -1.36 -7.45 5.99
C ARG A 165 -2.72 -8.13 6.14
N ARG A 166 -3.43 -7.83 7.23
CA ARG A 166 -4.76 -8.39 7.46
C ARG A 166 -5.77 -7.92 6.42
N LEU A 167 -5.77 -6.64 6.10
CA LEU A 167 -6.64 -6.09 5.05
C LEU A 167 -6.34 -6.74 3.69
N SER A 168 -5.06 -6.89 3.32
CA SER A 168 -4.67 -7.61 2.10
C SER A 168 -5.16 -9.06 2.10
N SER A 169 -5.04 -9.76 3.23
CA SER A 169 -5.53 -11.13 3.36
C SER A 169 -7.04 -11.25 3.20
N LEU A 170 -7.83 -10.28 3.70
CA LEU A 170 -9.28 -10.27 3.50
C LEU A 170 -9.62 -10.09 2.02
N ILE A 171 -9.01 -9.09 1.36
CA ILE A 171 -9.26 -8.79 -0.05
C ILE A 171 -8.87 -9.97 -0.95
N ALA A 172 -7.80 -10.69 -0.63
CA ALA A 172 -7.36 -11.86 -1.40
C ALA A 172 -8.19 -13.13 -1.15
N SER A 173 -8.96 -13.19 -0.05
CA SER A 173 -9.68 -14.41 0.34
C SER A 173 -11.01 -14.58 -0.37
N GLU A 174 -11.73 -13.49 -0.61
CA GLU A 174 -13.10 -13.51 -1.13
C GLU A 174 -13.32 -12.26 -1.99
N PRO A 175 -14.35 -12.24 -2.87
CA PRO A 175 -14.69 -11.05 -3.65
C PRO A 175 -14.90 -9.82 -2.77
N ALA A 176 -14.31 -8.71 -3.20
CA ALA A 176 -14.37 -7.43 -2.52
C ALA A 176 -15.34 -6.47 -3.24
N GLU A 177 -16.22 -5.84 -2.46
CA GLU A 177 -17.15 -4.82 -2.93
C GLU A 177 -16.74 -3.46 -2.37
N LEU A 178 -16.37 -2.53 -3.26
CA LEU A 178 -16.07 -1.15 -2.86
C LEU A 178 -17.23 -0.24 -3.24
N GLN A 179 -17.86 0.35 -2.23
CA GLN A 179 -18.83 1.41 -2.42
C GLN A 179 -18.15 2.76 -2.17
N LEU A 180 -18.05 3.60 -3.21
CA LEU A 180 -17.62 4.99 -3.03
C LEU A 180 -18.72 5.79 -2.34
N VAL A 181 -18.33 6.65 -1.41
CA VAL A 181 -19.24 7.49 -0.63
C VAL A 181 -18.71 8.91 -0.53
N PRO A 182 -19.58 9.92 -0.33
CA PRO A 182 -19.13 11.28 -0.07
C PRO A 182 -18.20 11.32 1.14
N CYS A 183 -17.07 12.01 0.99
CA CYS A 183 -16.22 12.29 2.12
C CYS A 183 -16.87 13.32 3.06
N ALA A 184 -16.43 13.35 4.32
CA ALA A 184 -16.80 14.38 5.28
C ALA A 184 -16.12 15.73 4.97
N CYS A 185 -16.46 16.31 3.83
CA CYS A 185 -15.85 17.53 3.29
C CYS A 185 -16.77 18.74 3.43
N ARG A 186 -16.17 19.93 3.49
CA ARG A 186 -16.91 21.17 3.26
C ARG A 186 -17.31 21.25 1.79
N ALA A 187 -18.38 21.99 1.51
CA ALA A 187 -18.84 22.19 0.14
C ALA A 187 -17.69 22.72 -0.75
N GLY A 188 -17.50 22.10 -1.91
CA GLY A 188 -16.47 22.48 -2.88
C GLY A 188 -15.04 22.05 -2.55
N THR A 189 -14.80 21.28 -1.47
CA THR A 189 -13.43 20.84 -1.12
C THR A 189 -13.18 19.34 -1.35
N GLU A 190 -14.19 18.57 -1.72
CA GLU A 190 -14.05 17.15 -2.04
C GLU A 190 -13.09 16.93 -3.23
N GLY A 191 -12.23 15.91 -3.12
CA GLY A 191 -11.17 15.65 -4.11
C GLY A 191 -9.95 16.58 -4.04
N THR A 192 -9.98 17.62 -3.20
CA THR A 192 -8.85 18.56 -3.03
C THR A 192 -7.96 18.18 -1.86
N GLN A 193 -6.73 18.70 -1.80
CA GLN A 193 -5.84 18.51 -0.64
C GLN A 193 -6.43 19.05 0.67
N ALA A 194 -7.35 20.02 0.60
CA ALA A 194 -8.01 20.59 1.77
C ALA A 194 -9.01 19.64 2.45
N CYS A 195 -9.44 18.56 1.78
CA CYS A 195 -10.26 17.53 2.38
C CYS A 195 -9.68 16.13 2.13
N ASN A 196 -9.42 15.39 3.21
CA ASN A 196 -8.92 14.02 3.14
C ASN A 196 -7.66 13.85 2.26
N TYR A 197 -6.87 14.93 2.11
CA TYR A 197 -5.67 14.96 1.26
C TYR A 197 -5.93 14.53 -0.20
N GLY A 198 -7.12 14.85 -0.71
CA GLY A 198 -7.57 14.53 -2.06
C GLY A 198 -7.93 13.06 -2.29
N ARG A 199 -8.01 12.23 -1.23
CA ARG A 199 -8.49 10.85 -1.34
C ARG A 199 -10.00 10.82 -1.47
N ALA A 200 -10.52 9.89 -2.27
CA ALA A 200 -11.93 9.52 -2.21
C ALA A 200 -12.24 8.79 -0.89
N CYS A 201 -13.52 8.66 -0.55
CA CYS A 201 -13.97 7.90 0.61
C CYS A 201 -14.77 6.68 0.14
N GLY A 202 -14.67 5.59 0.88
CA GLY A 202 -15.37 4.36 0.52
C GLY A 202 -15.64 3.44 1.70
N ILE A 203 -16.57 2.52 1.49
CA ILE A 203 -16.85 1.38 2.36
C ILE A 203 -16.44 0.14 1.58
N LEU A 204 -15.57 -0.67 2.17
CA LEU A 204 -15.11 -1.92 1.58
C LEU A 204 -15.74 -3.08 2.34
N LYS A 205 -16.35 -4.02 1.60
CA LYS A 205 -16.85 -5.27 2.13
C LYS A 205 -16.12 -6.44 1.47
N VAL A 206 -15.93 -7.50 2.23
CA VAL A 206 -15.40 -8.79 1.77
C VAL A 206 -16.39 -9.84 2.26
N ASP A 207 -16.91 -10.66 1.35
CA ASP A 207 -17.99 -11.63 1.65
C ASP A 207 -19.20 -10.95 2.35
N GLY A 208 -19.58 -9.77 1.86
CA GLY A 208 -20.66 -8.95 2.43
C GLY A 208 -20.35 -8.32 3.82
N VAL A 209 -19.20 -8.61 4.43
CA VAL A 209 -18.80 -8.08 5.74
C VAL A 209 -17.94 -6.83 5.58
N ASP A 210 -18.35 -5.74 6.23
CA ASP A 210 -17.58 -4.50 6.28
C ASP A 210 -16.23 -4.70 6.98
N VAL A 211 -15.14 -4.42 6.26
CA VAL A 211 -13.77 -4.62 6.75
C VAL A 211 -13.45 -3.79 8.00
N SER A 212 -14.13 -2.65 8.18
CA SER A 212 -13.97 -1.81 9.38
C SER A 212 -14.32 -2.59 10.64
N LYS A 213 -15.42 -3.35 10.61
CA LYS A 213 -15.90 -4.16 11.74
C LYS A 213 -14.93 -5.28 12.06
N THR A 214 -14.39 -5.92 11.02
CA THR A 214 -13.39 -6.98 11.16
C THR A 214 -12.12 -6.47 11.82
N LEU A 215 -11.52 -5.40 11.28
CA LEU A 215 -10.27 -4.84 11.82
C LEU A 215 -10.43 -4.26 13.23
N ILE A 216 -11.58 -3.63 13.55
CA ILE A 216 -11.87 -3.17 14.91
C ILE A 216 -11.99 -4.35 15.88
N ARG A 217 -12.73 -5.41 15.51
CA ARG A 217 -12.92 -6.60 16.35
C ARG A 217 -11.60 -7.30 16.64
N GLU A 218 -10.71 -7.34 15.65
CA GLU A 218 -9.36 -7.91 15.76
C GLU A 218 -8.35 -6.97 16.44
N ARG A 219 -8.79 -5.78 16.91
CA ARG A 219 -7.96 -4.76 17.57
C ARG A 219 -6.81 -4.23 16.69
N LEU A 220 -6.98 -4.30 15.38
CA LEU A 220 -6.08 -3.73 14.37
C LEU A 220 -6.51 -2.34 13.91
N ALA A 221 -7.64 -1.85 14.41
CA ALA A 221 -8.18 -0.53 14.16
C ALA A 221 -9.02 -0.04 15.34
N VAL A 222 -9.34 1.25 15.34
CA VAL A 222 -10.30 1.85 16.28
C VAL A 222 -11.45 2.53 15.54
N PRO A 223 -12.66 2.60 16.14
CA PRO A 223 -13.77 3.34 15.54
C PRO A 223 -13.41 4.81 15.26
N PHE A 224 -13.79 5.30 14.09
CA PHE A 224 -13.57 6.69 13.69
C PHE A 224 -14.70 7.14 12.77
N VAL A 225 -15.67 7.84 13.36
CA VAL A 225 -16.88 8.27 12.68
C VAL A 225 -16.82 9.77 12.42
N CYS A 226 -16.84 10.14 11.15
CA CYS A 226 -16.90 11.54 10.74
C CYS A 226 -18.33 12.06 10.70
N GLY A 227 -18.50 13.38 10.87
CA GLY A 227 -19.78 14.05 10.60
C GLY A 227 -19.96 14.33 9.10
N LYS A 228 -20.96 15.15 8.76
CA LYS A 228 -21.28 15.47 7.36
C LYS A 228 -20.16 16.19 6.61
N THR A 229 -19.43 17.09 7.28
CA THR A 229 -18.49 18.01 6.62
C THR A 229 -17.12 18.11 7.30
N ARG A 230 -16.91 17.33 8.37
CA ARG A 230 -15.64 17.25 9.09
C ARG A 230 -15.55 15.96 9.90
N CYS A 231 -14.32 15.51 10.14
CA CYS A 231 -14.01 14.45 11.09
C CYS A 231 -13.59 15.03 12.45
N PRO A 232 -13.76 14.28 13.56
CA PRO A 232 -13.12 14.63 14.83
C PRO A 232 -11.59 14.46 14.73
N PRO A 233 -10.83 14.88 15.76
CA PRO A 233 -9.41 14.56 15.85
C PRO A 233 -9.17 13.06 15.70
N THR A 234 -8.18 12.68 14.89
CA THR A 234 -7.89 11.28 14.60
C THR A 234 -7.39 10.56 15.87
N PRO A 235 -8.03 9.47 16.30
CA PRO A 235 -7.58 8.71 17.46
C PRO A 235 -6.28 7.94 17.15
N ARG A 236 -5.28 8.04 18.04
CA ARG A 236 -4.01 7.30 17.95
C ARG A 236 -3.59 6.67 19.30
N PRO A 237 -4.27 5.60 19.75
CA PRO A 237 -4.07 5.02 21.08
C PRO A 237 -2.93 3.99 21.17
N TRP A 238 -1.97 3.98 20.24
CA TRP A 238 -1.01 2.87 20.10
C TRP A 238 0.35 3.09 20.75
N CYS A 239 0.63 4.31 21.22
CA CYS A 239 1.92 4.71 21.76
C CYS A 239 1.93 4.93 23.29
N SER A 240 0.88 4.46 23.96
CA SER A 240 0.71 4.50 25.41
C SER A 240 0.77 3.11 26.04
#